data_AF-A0A4Y7U3E7-F1
#
_entry.id   AF-A0A4Y7U3E7-F1
#
_cell.length_a   1.000
_cell.length_b   1.000
_cell.length_c   1.000
_cell.angle_alpha   90.00
_cell.angle_beta   90.00
_cell.angle_gamma   90.00
#
_symmetry.space_group_name_H-M   'P 1'
#
loop_
_entity.id
_entity.type
_entity.pdbx_description
1 polymer ?
#
loop_
_entity_poly.entity_id
_entity_poly.type
_entity_poly.pdbx_seq_one_letter_code
_entity_poly.pdbx_strand_id
1 'polypeptide(L)'
;MSIHGITIDYGPYGWLENYDPNWTPNTTDSQNRRYRFGNQPQVAQWNLYQLANALYPLLNEAKPLEDILESFINTFDSDYKEMFLSKLGIFTSTETDSGLITDLEENLQLSETDMTIFF
;
A
#
# COMPACT_ATOMS: atom_id res chain seq x y z
N MET A 1 -10.29 -0.54 10.13
CA MET A 1 -9.69 0.76 9.75
C MET A 1 -9.92 1.76 10.86
N SER A 2 -8.87 2.40 11.38
CA SER A 2 -9.01 3.47 12.38
C SER A 2 -9.36 4.79 11.69
N ILE A 3 -10.28 5.57 12.27
CA ILE A 3 -10.60 6.92 11.78
C ILE A 3 -9.42 7.90 11.92
N HIS A 4 -8.47 7.59 12.82
CA HIS A 4 -7.26 8.39 13.04
C HIS A 4 -6.10 8.02 12.11
N GLY A 5 -6.28 7.05 11.20
CA GLY A 5 -5.21 6.60 10.29
C GLY A 5 -4.09 5.78 10.95
N ILE A 6 -4.32 5.26 12.16
CA ILE A 6 -3.35 4.41 12.88
C ILE A 6 -3.60 2.91 12.63
N THR A 7 -2.52 2.11 12.63
CA THR A 7 -2.60 0.64 12.59
C THR A 7 -3.28 0.12 13.86
N ILE A 8 -4.24 -0.80 13.69
CA ILE A 8 -5.06 -1.36 14.77
C ILE A 8 -5.38 -2.83 14.50
N ASP A 9 -5.89 -3.52 15.53
CA ASP A 9 -6.43 -4.88 15.45
C ASP A 9 -5.40 -5.92 14.97
N TYR A 10 -4.35 -6.09 15.78
CA TYR A 10 -3.25 -7.04 15.53
C TYR A 10 -3.73 -8.49 15.72
N GLY A 11 -4.25 -9.09 14.65
CA GLY A 11 -4.59 -10.51 14.56
C GLY A 11 -3.52 -11.31 13.81
N PRO A 12 -3.84 -11.95 12.67
CA PRO A 12 -2.87 -12.67 11.86
C PRO A 12 -2.07 -11.70 10.99
N TYR A 13 -1.32 -10.78 11.61
CA TYR A 13 -0.36 -9.94 10.90
C TYR A 13 0.99 -10.67 10.79
N GLY A 14 1.86 -10.18 9.92
CA GLY A 14 3.26 -10.55 9.94
C GLY A 14 4.08 -9.63 9.05
N TRP A 15 5.39 -9.75 9.19
CA TRP A 15 6.36 -9.05 8.37
C TRP A 15 6.79 -9.93 7.20
N LEU A 16 7.18 -9.31 6.08
CA LEU A 16 7.84 -10.04 5.01
C LEU A 16 9.21 -10.53 5.50
N GLU A 17 9.49 -11.81 5.25
CA GLU A 17 10.84 -12.36 5.32
C GLU A 17 11.48 -12.13 3.95
N ASN A 18 11.23 -13.02 2.98
CA ASN A 18 11.49 -12.73 1.57
C ASN A 18 10.49 -11.69 1.03
N TYR A 19 10.95 -10.85 0.10
CA TYR A 19 10.05 -9.94 -0.61
C TYR A 19 9.10 -10.72 -1.53
N ASP A 20 7.81 -10.78 -1.16
CA ASP A 20 6.76 -11.34 -1.99
C ASP A 20 5.48 -10.47 -1.93
N PRO A 21 5.14 -9.73 -3.00
CA PRO A 21 3.92 -8.93 -3.05
C PRO A 21 2.64 -9.78 -2.96
N ASN A 22 2.72 -11.09 -3.20
CA ASN A 22 1.58 -12.00 -3.11
C ASN A 22 1.41 -12.66 -1.74
N TRP A 23 2.30 -12.36 -0.79
CA TRP A 23 2.32 -12.97 0.53
C TRP A 23 1.15 -12.49 1.39
N THR A 24 0.53 -13.43 2.12
CA THR A 24 -0.48 -13.14 3.14
C THR A 24 -0.24 -14.03 4.37
N PRO A 25 -0.19 -13.45 5.58
CA PRO A 25 -0.10 -14.22 6.83
C PRO A 25 -1.45 -14.81 7.25
N ASN A 26 -2.56 -14.32 6.69
CA ASN A 26 -3.89 -14.73 7.08
C ASN A 26 -4.29 -16.04 6.38
N THR A 27 -4.25 -17.15 7.12
CA THR A 27 -4.62 -18.48 6.63
C THR A 27 -6.07 -18.57 6.13
N THR A 28 -6.98 -17.77 6.68
CA THR A 28 -8.38 -17.70 6.23
C THR A 28 -8.57 -16.94 4.92
N ASP A 29 -7.58 -16.14 4.52
CA ASP A 29 -7.53 -15.42 3.24
C ASP A 29 -6.60 -16.13 2.23
N SER A 30 -6.16 -17.34 2.51
CA SER A 30 -5.19 -18.07 1.67
C SER A 30 -5.66 -18.31 0.22
N GLN A 31 -6.97 -18.47 0.02
CA GLN A 31 -7.57 -18.73 -1.30
C GLN A 31 -7.70 -17.46 -2.14
N ASN A 32 -8.32 -16.42 -1.60
CA ASN A 32 -8.61 -15.18 -2.33
C ASN A 32 -7.45 -14.18 -2.29
N ARG A 33 -6.64 -14.25 -1.25
CA ARG A 33 -5.50 -13.37 -0.99
C ARG A 33 -5.89 -11.90 -1.13
N ARG A 34 -7.07 -11.55 -0.60
CA ARG A 34 -7.63 -10.20 -0.63
C ARG A 34 -6.71 -9.22 0.10
N TYR A 35 -6.10 -9.63 1.21
CA TYR A 35 -5.30 -8.79 2.09
C TYR A 35 -3.79 -9.04 1.96
N ARG A 36 -3.35 -9.68 0.87
CA ARG A 36 -1.92 -9.87 0.58
C ARG A 36 -1.19 -8.54 0.48
N PHE A 37 0.11 -8.56 0.78
CA PHE A 37 0.96 -7.37 0.93
C PHE A 37 0.76 -6.34 -0.21
N GLY A 38 0.96 -6.73 -1.46
CA GLY A 38 0.87 -5.83 -2.61
C GLY A 38 -0.54 -5.35 -2.96
N ASN A 39 -1.59 -5.90 -2.34
CA ASN A 39 -2.98 -5.50 -2.59
C ASN A 39 -3.54 -4.56 -1.50
N GLN A 40 -2.77 -4.30 -0.44
CA GLN A 40 -3.20 -3.46 0.68
C GLN A 40 -3.56 -2.02 0.27
N PRO A 41 -2.83 -1.35 -0.64
CA PRO A 41 -3.18 0.01 -1.08
C PRO A 41 -4.57 0.09 -1.72
N GLN A 42 -4.89 -0.87 -2.60
CA GLN A 42 -6.19 -0.95 -3.27
C GLN A 42 -7.30 -1.29 -2.27
N VAL A 43 -7.04 -2.16 -1.29
CA VAL A 43 -7.99 -2.45 -0.20
C VAL A 43 -8.23 -1.21 0.66
N ALA A 44 -7.20 -0.41 0.95
CA ALA A 44 -7.34 0.83 1.70
C ALA A 44 -8.21 1.83 0.93
N GLN A 45 -7.97 2.02 -0.37
CA GLN A 45 -8.80 2.87 -1.23
C GLN A 45 -10.26 2.38 -1.25
N TRP A 46 -10.49 1.07 -1.40
CA TRP A 46 -11.83 0.49 -1.35
C TRP A 46 -12.52 0.77 0.00
N ASN A 47 -11.82 0.65 1.13
CA ASN A 47 -12.38 0.97 2.44
C ASN A 47 -12.74 2.46 2.57
N LEU A 48 -11.95 3.37 1.96
CA LEU A 48 -12.27 4.80 1.92
C LEU A 48 -13.52 5.08 1.07
N TYR A 49 -13.71 4.37 -0.04
CA TYR A 49 -14.98 4.44 -0.80
C TYR A 49 -16.18 4.04 0.07
N GLN A 50 -16.04 2.99 0.89
CA GLN A 50 -17.11 2.59 1.82
C GLN A 50 -17.40 3.67 2.87
N LEU A 51 -16.36 4.34 3.38
CA LEU A 51 -16.53 5.46 4.30
C LEU A 51 -17.22 6.65 3.63
N ALA A 52 -16.82 7.01 2.42
CA ALA A 52 -17.44 8.09 1.65
C ALA A 52 -18.93 7.82 1.39
N ASN A 53 -19.29 6.58 1.04
CA ASN A 53 -20.69 6.17 0.88
C ASN A 53 -21.50 6.34 2.17
N ALA A 54 -20.90 6.09 3.33
CA ALA A 54 -21.55 6.29 4.63
C ALA A 54 -21.73 7.78 4.96
N LEU A 55 -20.84 8.66 4.48
CA LEU A 55 -20.90 10.11 4.69
C LEU A 55 -21.81 10.83 3.68
N TYR A 56 -22.02 10.23 2.50
CA TYR A 56 -22.79 10.81 1.41
C TYR A 56 -24.16 11.37 1.81
N PRO A 57 -25.02 10.69 2.61
CA PRO A 57 -26.33 11.22 3.00
C PRO A 57 -26.28 12.55 3.78
N LEU A 58 -25.15 12.87 4.41
CA LEU A 58 -24.93 14.12 5.14
C LEU A 58 -24.50 15.26 4.20
N LEU A 59 -23.79 14.93 3.13
CA LEU A 59 -23.21 15.89 2.21
C LEU A 59 -24.11 16.16 1.01
N ASN A 60 -24.79 15.12 0.50
CA ASN A 60 -25.59 15.13 -0.72
C ASN A 60 -24.84 15.61 -1.97
N GLU A 61 -23.51 15.54 -1.95
CA GLU A 61 -22.62 15.92 -3.05
C GLU A 61 -21.58 14.81 -3.24
N ALA A 62 -21.59 14.17 -4.41
CA ALA A 62 -20.65 13.08 -4.73
C ALA A 62 -19.27 13.62 -5.13
N LYS A 63 -19.24 14.72 -5.89
CA LYS A 63 -18.02 15.21 -6.53
C LYS A 63 -16.88 15.51 -5.55
N PRO A 64 -17.10 16.20 -4.41
CA PRO A 64 -16.03 16.42 -3.44
C PRO A 64 -15.46 15.13 -2.83
N LEU A 65 -16.31 14.10 -2.64
CA LEU A 65 -15.87 12.79 -2.15
C LEU A 65 -15.04 12.05 -3.19
N GLU A 66 -15.48 12.06 -4.45
CA GLU A 66 -14.77 11.47 -5.58
C GLU A 66 -13.38 12.09 -5.74
N ASP A 67 -13.29 13.42 -5.74
CA ASP A 67 -12.02 14.14 -5.90
C ASP A 67 -10.99 13.76 -4.81
N ILE A 68 -11.46 13.62 -3.56
CA ILE A 68 -10.60 13.19 -2.44
C ILE A 68 -10.16 11.73 -2.63
N LEU A 69 -11.06 10.83 -3.03
CA LEU A 69 -10.75 9.41 -3.23
C LEU A 69 -9.81 9.16 -4.41
N GLU A 70 -9.92 9.96 -5.46
CA GLU A 70 -9.00 9.95 -6.61
C GLU A 70 -7.62 10.47 -6.20
N SER A 71 -7.53 11.46 -5.31
CA SER A 71 -6.25 11.99 -4.84
C SER A 71 -5.48 11.02 -3.92
N PHE A 72 -6.18 10.09 -3.25
CA PHE A 72 -5.57 9.15 -2.31
C PHE A 72 -4.48 8.30 -2.96
N ILE A 73 -4.76 7.68 -4.12
CA ILE A 73 -3.80 6.77 -4.75
C ILE A 73 -2.55 7.51 -5.23
N ASN A 74 -2.72 8.74 -5.75
CA ASN A 74 -1.60 9.58 -6.17
C ASN A 74 -0.70 9.97 -4.98
N THR A 75 -1.33 10.25 -3.82
CA THR A 75 -0.60 10.56 -2.58
C THR A 75 0.13 9.32 -2.08
N PHE A 76 -0.54 8.17 -2.05
CA PHE A 76 0.09 6.89 -1.69
C PHE A 76 1.30 6.56 -2.57
N ASP A 77 1.18 6.69 -3.89
CA ASP A 77 2.28 6.37 -4.82
C ASP A 77 3.48 7.31 -4.62
N SER A 78 3.20 8.60 -4.35
CA SER A 78 4.25 9.59 -4.03
C SER A 78 4.95 9.25 -2.72
N ASP A 79 4.20 8.98 -1.65
CA ASP A 79 4.74 8.66 -0.33
C ASP A 79 5.50 7.32 -0.35
N TYR A 80 4.99 6.33 -1.10
CA TYR A 80 5.65 5.04 -1.29
C TYR A 80 7.00 5.22 -1.98
N LYS A 81 7.04 6.00 -3.08
CA LYS A 81 8.27 6.32 -3.79
C LYS A 81 9.28 7.01 -2.86
N GLU A 82 8.86 8.04 -2.13
CA GLU A 82 9.74 8.77 -1.20
C GLU A 82 10.30 7.85 -0.11
N MET A 83 9.44 7.06 0.53
CA MET A 83 9.84 6.08 1.54
C MET A 83 10.86 5.09 0.98
N PHE A 84 10.59 4.52 -0.20
CA PHE A 84 11.44 3.49 -0.79
C PHE A 84 12.82 4.05 -1.20
N LEU A 85 12.85 5.24 -1.83
CA LEU A 85 14.11 5.94 -2.15
C LEU A 85 14.92 6.28 -0.89
N SER A 86 14.25 6.68 0.20
CA SER A 86 14.93 6.96 1.46
C SER A 86 15.63 5.73 2.03
N LYS A 87 15.05 4.53 1.85
CA LYS A 87 15.69 3.26 2.24
C LYS A 87 16.94 2.94 1.41
N LEU A 88 17.02 3.47 0.18
CA LEU A 88 18.21 3.40 -0.69
C LEU A 88 19.22 4.53 -0.44
N GLY A 89 18.93 5.44 0.49
CA GLY A 89 19.76 6.62 0.75
C GLY A 89 19.68 7.69 -0.36
N ILE A 90 18.64 7.68 -1.19
CA ILE A 90 18.42 8.64 -2.27
C ILE A 90 17.43 9.70 -1.79
N PHE A 91 17.87 10.96 -1.75
CA PHE A 91 17.05 12.09 -1.28
C PHE A 91 16.78 13.16 -2.35
N THR A 92 17.28 12.94 -3.56
CA THR A 92 17.06 13.83 -4.70
C THR A 92 16.32 13.04 -5.76
N SER A 93 15.03 13.34 -5.96
CA SER A 93 14.20 12.61 -6.91
C SER A 93 14.57 12.96 -8.36
N THR A 94 14.56 11.94 -9.22
CA THR A 94 14.75 12.04 -10.66
C THR A 94 13.63 11.34 -11.42
N GLU A 95 13.56 11.56 -12.73
CA GLU A 95 12.58 10.89 -13.60
C GLU A 95 12.80 9.37 -13.70
N THR A 96 14.01 8.88 -13.40
CA THR A 96 14.36 7.46 -13.49
C THR A 96 14.01 6.63 -12.26
N ASP A 97 13.64 7.29 -11.15
CA ASP A 97 13.43 6.63 -9.85
C ASP A 97 12.37 5.52 -9.90
N SER A 98 11.26 5.74 -10.62
CA SER A 98 10.18 4.75 -10.71
C SER A 98 10.63 3.47 -11.41
N GLY A 99 11.50 3.59 -12.42
CA GLY A 99 12.11 2.45 -13.09
C GLY A 99 13.05 1.70 -12.15
N LEU A 100 13.90 2.43 -11.42
CA LEU A 100 14.80 1.83 -10.42
C LEU A 100 14.06 1.02 -9.35
N ILE A 101 12.96 1.58 -8.80
CA ILE A 101 12.15 0.89 -7.80
C ILE A 101 11.52 -0.38 -8.39
N THR A 102 10.92 -0.26 -9.58
CA THR A 102 10.29 -1.40 -10.26
C THR A 102 11.29 -2.53 -10.50
N ASP A 103 12.44 -2.21 -11.11
CA ASP A 103 13.49 -3.18 -11.39
C ASP A 103 14.02 -3.82 -10.10
N LEU A 104 14.15 -3.05 -9.02
CA LEU A 104 14.60 -3.57 -7.74
C LEU A 104 13.59 -4.53 -7.13
N GLU A 105 12.31 -4.14 -7.05
CA GLU A 105 11.25 -5.00 -6.51
C GLU A 105 11.12 -6.30 -7.28
N GLU A 106 11.21 -6.26 -8.62
CA GLU A 106 11.24 -7.46 -9.46
C GLU A 106 12.42 -8.37 -9.11
N ASN A 107 13.62 -7.81 -8.95
CA ASN A 107 14.81 -8.59 -8.57
C ASN A 107 14.72 -9.16 -7.15
N LEU A 108 14.21 -8.39 -6.18
CA LEU A 108 14.00 -8.84 -4.81
C LEU A 108 13.04 -10.02 -4.77
N GLN A 109 11.96 -9.97 -5.57
CA GLN A 109 10.99 -11.05 -5.66
C GLN A 109 11.59 -12.29 -6.32
N LEU A 110 12.29 -12.13 -7.45
CA LEU A 110 12.87 -13.24 -8.22
C LEU A 110 13.97 -13.99 -7.44
N SER A 111 14.70 -13.29 -6.58
CA SER A 111 15.78 -13.85 -5.79
C SER A 111 15.36 -14.31 -4.39
N GLU A 112 14.08 -14.15 -4.04
CA GLU A 112 13.55 -14.39 -2.70
C GLU A 112 14.37 -13.67 -1.61
N THR A 113 14.84 -12.45 -1.92
CA THR A 113 15.72 -11.69 -1.04
C THR A 113 14.97 -11.28 0.22
N ASP A 114 15.66 -11.42 1.37
CA ASP A 114 15.15 -10.93 2.65
C ASP A 114 14.94 -9.41 2.62
N MET A 115 13.70 -8.98 2.85
CA MET A 115 13.27 -7.59 2.75
C MET A 115 13.95 -6.70 3.78
N THR A 116 14.23 -7.21 4.99
CA THR A 116 14.78 -6.39 6.08
C THR A 116 16.29 -6.29 6.00
N ILE A 117 16.98 -7.37 5.66
CA ILE A 117 18.45 -7.42 5.60
C ILE A 117 19.00 -6.70 4.38
N PHE A 118 18.23 -6.63 3.28
CA PHE A 118 18.66 -5.94 2.06
C PHE A 118 18.90 -4.44 2.25
N PHE A 119 18.07 -3.77 3.08
CA PHE A 119 18.12 -2.33 3.33
C PHE A 119 18.87 -2.00 4.63
#